data_AF-B9XA12-F1
#
_entry.id   AF-B9XA12-F1
#
_cell.length_a   1.000
_cell.length_b   1.000
_cell.length_c   1.000
_cell.angle_alpha   90.00
_cell.angle_beta   90.00
_cell.angle_gamma   90.00
#
_symmetry.space_group_name_H-M   'P 1'
#
loop_
_entity.id
_entity.type
_entity.pdbx_description
1 polymer ?
#
loop_
_entity_poly.entity_id
_entity_poly.type
_entity_poly.pdbx_seq_one_letter_code
_entity_poly.pdbx_strand_id
1 'polypeptide(L)'
;MSKVYLSLHHGRRTPDESLSDWGPDGPIFGPFDWVHTTYAADVRCGDNDGSNLIELHIDEDCLYYGGMWYGDWSVFAGELDEQQQARLTIADENKTITLHQWKQALEMQSKARFGLELNDIGEEDDFKDAWSEGDKPDEYLDWVKEKRDLTEIKEVM
;
A
#
# COMPACT_ATOMS: atom_id res chain seq x y z
N MET A 1 18.35 2.14 23.00
CA MET A 1 18.41 1.00 22.07
C MET A 1 18.73 1.56 20.69
N SER A 2 19.50 0.86 19.86
CA SER A 2 19.73 1.28 18.47
C SER A 2 18.44 1.09 17.69
N LYS A 3 17.97 2.15 17.03
CA LYS A 3 16.85 2.09 16.11
C LYS A 3 17.29 1.49 14.76
N VAL A 4 16.34 0.93 14.02
CA VAL A 4 16.55 0.32 12.71
C VAL A 4 15.68 1.01 11.64
N TYR A 5 16.14 0.94 10.40
CA TYR A 5 15.47 1.46 9.21
C TYR A 5 15.26 0.33 8.21
N LEU A 6 14.18 0.44 7.43
CA LEU A 6 13.91 -0.41 6.27
C LEU A 6 14.10 0.43 5.00
N SER A 7 14.97 0.00 4.09
CA SER A 7 15.19 0.64 2.79
C SER A 7 14.71 -0.24 1.67
N LEU A 8 13.93 0.31 0.73
CA LEU A 8 13.42 -0.40 -0.44
C LEU A 8 14.25 -0.08 -1.69
N HIS A 9 14.46 -1.07 -2.54
CA HIS A 9 15.35 -0.98 -3.70
C HIS A 9 14.77 -1.67 -4.93
N HIS A 10 15.26 -1.28 -6.10
CA HIS A 10 14.99 -1.98 -7.35
C HIS A 10 13.52 -2.02 -7.73
N GLY A 11 12.88 -0.85 -7.70
CA GLY A 11 11.46 -0.70 -7.97
C GLY A 11 11.08 -1.03 -9.41
N ARG A 12 9.98 -1.75 -9.57
CA ARG A 12 9.31 -2.08 -10.84
C ARG A 12 7.90 -1.49 -10.84
N ARG A 13 7.37 -1.18 -12.02
CA ARG A 13 5.98 -0.75 -12.25
C ARG A 13 5.00 -1.92 -12.30
N THR A 14 5.50 -3.11 -12.61
CA THR A 14 4.77 -4.39 -12.49
C THR A 14 5.73 -5.46 -11.95
N PRO A 15 5.24 -6.51 -11.27
CA PRO A 15 6.12 -7.55 -10.71
C PRO A 15 7.06 -8.18 -11.75
N ASP A 16 6.55 -8.35 -12.97
CA ASP A 16 7.19 -9.00 -14.10
C ASP A 16 7.97 -8.05 -15.04
N GLU A 17 8.11 -6.77 -14.69
CA GLU A 17 8.82 -5.79 -15.52
C GLU A 17 10.29 -6.20 -15.70
N SER A 18 10.70 -6.42 -16.96
CA SER A 18 12.11 -6.61 -17.30
C SER A 18 12.84 -5.27 -17.32
N LEU A 19 13.61 -5.00 -16.27
CA LEU A 19 14.43 -3.80 -16.18
C LEU A 19 15.69 -3.91 -17.05
N SER A 20 16.06 -2.80 -17.70
CA SER A 20 17.33 -2.69 -18.44
C SER A 20 18.55 -2.45 -17.53
N ASP A 21 18.29 -2.11 -16.26
CA ASP A 21 19.25 -1.95 -15.16
C ASP A 21 18.58 -2.47 -13.86
N TRP A 22 18.99 -2.00 -12.68
CA TRP A 22 18.42 -2.42 -11.41
C TRP A 22 17.12 -1.70 -11.01
N GLY A 23 16.71 -0.64 -11.71
CA GLY A 23 15.51 0.15 -11.36
C GLY A 23 15.74 1.16 -10.23
N PRO A 24 14.76 2.05 -9.96
CA PRO A 24 14.89 3.09 -8.95
C PRO A 24 14.92 2.55 -7.52
N ASP A 25 15.63 3.29 -6.67
CA ASP A 25 15.56 3.14 -5.22
C ASP A 25 14.24 3.71 -4.67
N GLY A 26 13.69 3.03 -3.67
CA GLY A 26 12.45 3.38 -3.00
C GLY A 26 12.63 4.19 -1.72
N PRO A 27 11.55 4.35 -0.94
CA PRO A 27 11.61 5.04 0.35
C PRO A 27 12.47 4.28 1.38
N ILE A 28 12.92 5.03 2.39
CA ILE A 28 13.42 4.49 3.65
C ILE A 28 12.39 4.77 4.73
N PHE A 29 12.03 3.75 5.51
CA PHE A 29 11.10 3.86 6.62
C PHE A 29 11.83 3.70 7.96
N GLY A 30 11.30 4.37 8.98
CA GLY A 30 11.80 4.33 10.35
C GLY A 30 12.09 5.73 10.89
N PRO A 31 12.83 5.84 12.00
CA PRO A 31 13.40 4.75 12.79
C PRO A 31 12.33 3.86 13.47
N PHE A 32 12.61 2.57 13.61
CA PHE A 32 11.78 1.59 14.32
C PHE A 32 12.58 0.91 15.44
N ASP A 33 11.89 0.35 16.44
CA ASP A 33 12.51 -0.54 17.42
C ASP A 33 12.78 -1.94 16.84
N TRP A 34 11.94 -2.39 15.91
CA TRP A 34 12.02 -3.73 15.34
C TRP A 34 11.60 -3.76 13.86
N VAL A 35 12.16 -4.72 13.14
CA VAL A 35 11.70 -5.17 11.82
C VAL A 35 11.57 -6.69 11.89
N HIS A 36 10.47 -7.22 11.35
CA HIS A 36 10.16 -8.64 11.38
C HIS A 36 9.64 -9.09 10.02
N THR A 37 10.24 -10.14 9.48
CA THR A 37 9.77 -10.79 8.25
C THR A 37 9.11 -12.12 8.60
N THR A 38 7.89 -12.34 8.10
CA THR A 38 7.10 -13.55 8.37
C THR A 38 6.90 -14.32 7.08
N TYR A 39 7.41 -15.56 7.02
CA TYR A 39 7.23 -16.53 5.93
C TYR A 39 7.51 -15.99 4.50
N ALA A 40 8.35 -14.95 4.37
CA ALA A 40 8.55 -14.23 3.11
C ALA A 40 7.22 -13.74 2.47
N ALA A 41 6.22 -13.48 3.29
CA ALA A 41 4.93 -12.94 2.88
C ALA A 41 4.73 -11.51 3.38
N ASP A 42 5.23 -11.19 4.59
CA ASP A 42 5.07 -9.87 5.18
C ASP A 42 6.38 -9.36 5.76
N VAL A 43 6.60 -8.06 5.64
CA VAL A 43 7.60 -7.30 6.40
C VAL A 43 6.86 -6.30 7.27
N ARG A 44 6.97 -6.47 8.59
CA ARG A 44 6.39 -5.58 9.58
C ARG A 44 7.50 -4.80 10.27
N CYS A 45 7.29 -3.52 10.52
CA CYS A 45 8.20 -2.70 11.31
C CYS A 45 7.42 -1.92 12.36
N GLY A 46 8.01 -1.66 13.51
CA GLY A 46 7.35 -0.82 14.49
C GLY A 46 8.14 -0.47 15.73
N ASP A 47 7.49 0.34 16.56
CA ASP A 47 7.96 0.71 17.90
C ASP A 47 7.35 -0.21 18.97
N ASN A 48 8.07 -0.41 20.07
CA ASN A 48 7.62 -1.32 21.14
C ASN A 48 6.36 -0.83 21.87
N ASP A 49 6.07 0.48 21.79
CA ASP A 49 4.86 1.08 22.35
C ASP A 49 3.67 1.06 21.37
N GLY A 50 3.86 0.57 20.16
CA GLY A 50 2.84 0.50 19.11
C GLY A 50 2.49 1.84 18.47
N SER A 51 3.24 2.91 18.76
CA SER A 51 2.97 4.25 18.20
C SER A 51 3.28 4.35 16.71
N ASN A 52 4.13 3.46 16.21
CA ASN A 52 4.53 3.37 14.82
C ASN A 52 4.46 1.90 14.40
N LEU A 53 3.63 1.59 13.41
CA LEU A 53 3.48 0.24 12.86
C LEU A 53 3.25 0.37 11.35
N ILE A 54 4.05 -0.34 10.58
CA ILE A 54 3.85 -0.52 9.14
C ILE A 54 3.87 -2.02 8.84
N GLU A 55 2.95 -2.45 7.98
CA GLU A 55 2.91 -3.78 7.40
C GLU A 55 2.99 -3.65 5.87
N LEU A 56 4.02 -4.25 5.30
CA LEU A 56 4.24 -4.33 3.86
C LEU A 56 4.10 -5.78 3.42
N HIS A 57 3.36 -5.99 2.35
CA HIS A 57 3.18 -7.32 1.77
C HIS A 57 4.25 -7.58 0.70
N ILE A 58 4.76 -8.80 0.71
CA ILE A 58 5.55 -9.36 -0.36
C ILE A 58 4.56 -9.96 -1.35
N ASP A 59 4.43 -9.30 -2.50
CA ASP A 59 3.62 -9.74 -3.62
C ASP A 59 4.54 -10.37 -4.67
N GLU A 60 4.28 -11.65 -4.96
CA GLU A 60 5.20 -12.55 -5.66
C GLU A 60 6.58 -12.64 -4.98
N ASP A 61 7.58 -11.90 -5.47
CA ASP A 61 8.94 -11.84 -4.93
C ASP A 61 9.35 -10.41 -4.50
N CYS A 62 8.43 -9.46 -4.55
CA CYS A 62 8.71 -8.04 -4.33
C CYS A 62 7.94 -7.47 -3.15
N LEU A 63 8.55 -6.54 -2.41
CA LEU A 63 7.80 -5.71 -1.48
C LEU A 63 7.02 -4.64 -2.23
N TYR A 64 5.71 -4.58 -1.98
CA TYR A 64 4.87 -3.57 -2.58
C TYR A 64 4.81 -2.30 -1.74
N TYR A 65 5.01 -1.13 -2.37
CA TYR A 65 4.68 0.15 -1.77
C TYR A 65 4.43 1.24 -2.82
N GLY A 66 3.28 1.92 -2.71
CA GLY A 66 2.99 3.13 -3.48
C GLY A 66 2.97 2.92 -5.00
N GLY A 67 2.46 1.77 -5.45
CA GLY A 67 2.40 1.43 -6.87
C GLY A 67 3.70 0.89 -7.47
N MET A 68 4.68 0.58 -6.63
CA MET A 68 5.97 0.01 -7.05
C MET A 68 6.22 -1.32 -6.34
N TRP A 69 6.79 -2.26 -7.09
CA TRP A 69 7.24 -3.57 -6.60
C TRP A 69 8.76 -3.54 -6.46
N TYR A 70 9.25 -3.53 -5.24
CA TYR A 70 10.67 -3.45 -4.91
C TYR A 70 11.26 -4.85 -4.75
N GLY A 71 12.21 -5.19 -5.61
CA GLY A 71 12.84 -6.52 -5.60
C GLY A 71 13.66 -6.79 -4.35
N ASP A 72 14.28 -5.75 -3.78
CA ASP A 72 15.19 -5.89 -2.64
C ASP A 72 14.80 -4.93 -1.51
N TRP A 73 15.11 -5.36 -0.28
CA TRP A 73 15.05 -4.51 0.89
C TRP A 73 16.22 -4.76 1.83
N SER A 74 16.65 -3.69 2.50
CA SER A 74 17.72 -3.72 3.50
C SER A 74 17.20 -3.26 4.85
N VAL A 75 17.65 -3.93 5.91
CA VAL A 75 17.46 -3.49 7.29
C VAL A 75 18.81 -3.06 7.86
N PHE A 76 18.89 -1.84 8.37
CA PHE A 76 20.15 -1.30 8.89
C PHE A 76 19.92 -0.38 10.09
N ALA A 77 20.97 -0.15 10.87
CA ALA A 77 21.00 0.76 12.00
C ALA A 77 22.15 1.75 11.82
N GLY A 78 22.01 2.95 12.38
CA GLY A 78 23.03 3.99 12.31
C GLY A 78 22.44 5.36 11.97
N GLU A 79 23.32 6.33 11.80
CA GLU A 79 22.95 7.64 11.27
C GLU A 79 22.72 7.54 9.76
N LEU A 80 21.73 8.28 9.27
CA LEU A 80 21.47 8.38 7.83
C LEU A 80 22.46 9.37 7.21
N ASP A 81 23.03 9.00 6.06
CA ASP A 81 23.72 9.96 5.22
C ASP A 81 22.73 10.89 4.49
N GLU A 82 23.23 11.90 3.76
CA GLU A 82 22.39 12.87 3.06
C GLU A 82 21.44 12.23 2.03
N GLN A 83 21.87 11.15 1.36
CA GLN A 83 21.05 10.47 0.34
C GLN A 83 19.95 9.65 0.99
N GLN A 84 20.27 8.95 2.07
CA GLN A 84 19.30 8.19 2.87
C GLN A 84 18.30 9.11 3.55
N GLN A 85 18.76 10.24 4.08
CA GLN A 85 17.90 11.24 4.71
C GLN A 85 16.89 11.84 3.73
N ALA A 86 17.28 12.01 2.46
CA ALA A 86 16.38 12.49 1.40
C ALA A 86 15.30 11.46 1.01
N ARG A 87 15.51 10.17 1.29
CA ARG A 87 14.56 9.08 1.04
C ARG A 87 13.70 8.73 2.25
N LEU A 88 14.03 9.27 3.43
CA LEU A 88 13.28 9.00 4.66
C LEU A 88 11.84 9.47 4.52
N THR A 89 10.91 8.53 4.67
CA THR A 89 9.49 8.72 4.41
C THR A 89 8.68 8.21 5.60
N ILE A 90 7.67 8.98 6.01
CA ILE A 90 6.64 8.48 6.92
C ILE A 90 5.74 7.55 6.11
N ALA A 91 5.63 6.30 6.56
CA ALA A 91 4.84 5.30 5.88
C ALA A 91 3.36 5.70 5.83
N ASP A 92 2.74 5.45 4.68
CA ASP A 92 1.32 5.60 4.44
C ASP A 92 0.71 4.21 4.26
N GLU A 93 -0.15 3.81 5.20
CA GLU A 93 -0.79 2.49 5.18
C GLU A 93 -1.62 2.25 3.92
N ASN A 94 -2.15 3.30 3.29
CA ASN A 94 -2.92 3.17 2.07
C ASN A 94 -2.05 2.79 0.87
N LYS A 95 -0.74 3.03 0.97
CA LYS A 95 0.24 2.68 -0.06
C LYS A 95 0.81 1.28 0.10
N THR A 96 0.46 0.54 1.14
CA THR A 96 1.00 -0.82 1.37
C THR A 96 0.20 -1.92 0.68
N ILE A 97 -0.95 -1.59 0.08
CA ILE A 97 -1.81 -2.53 -0.63
C ILE A 97 -1.89 -2.25 -2.12
N THR A 98 -1.86 -3.32 -2.92
CA THR A 98 -2.03 -3.26 -4.38
C THR A 98 -3.44 -2.81 -4.76
N LEU A 99 -3.61 -2.29 -5.99
CA LEU A 99 -4.94 -2.03 -6.54
C LEU A 99 -5.84 -3.28 -6.49
N HIS A 100 -5.26 -4.48 -6.69
CA HIS A 100 -6.00 -5.73 -6.61
C HIS A 100 -6.58 -5.96 -5.20
N GLN A 101 -5.74 -5.85 -4.17
CA GLN A 101 -6.15 -5.99 -2.77
C GLN A 101 -7.15 -4.89 -2.38
N TRP A 102 -6.91 -3.66 -2.81
CA TRP A 102 -7.82 -2.53 -2.59
C TRP A 102 -9.21 -2.81 -3.18
N LYS A 103 -9.28 -3.30 -4.44
CA LYS A 103 -10.55 -3.67 -5.09
C LYS A 103 -11.25 -4.84 -4.41
N GLN A 104 -10.51 -5.85 -3.93
CA GLN A 104 -11.10 -6.95 -3.15
C GLN A 104 -11.74 -6.46 -1.86
N ALA A 105 -11.06 -5.56 -1.14
CA ALA A 105 -11.61 -4.93 0.06
C ALA A 105 -12.84 -4.09 -0.29
N LEU A 106 -12.76 -3.25 -1.33
CA LEU A 106 -13.85 -2.43 -1.82
C LEU A 106 -15.09 -3.26 -2.18
N GLU A 107 -14.92 -4.35 -2.92
CA GLU A 107 -16.01 -5.24 -3.31
C GLU A 107 -16.69 -5.87 -2.09
N MET A 108 -15.89 -6.38 -1.15
CA MET A 108 -16.39 -6.99 0.08
C MET A 108 -17.20 -5.99 0.90
N GLN A 109 -16.67 -4.77 1.08
CA GLN A 109 -17.32 -3.70 1.82
C GLN A 109 -18.59 -3.20 1.12
N SER A 110 -18.55 -3.01 -0.20
CA SER A 110 -19.69 -2.61 -1.02
C SER A 110 -20.85 -3.62 -0.90
N LYS A 111 -20.55 -4.92 -1.02
CA LYS A 111 -21.52 -6.01 -0.82
C LYS A 111 -22.08 -6.01 0.58
N ALA A 112 -21.24 -5.89 1.59
CA ALA A 112 -21.67 -5.92 2.99
C ALA A 112 -22.53 -4.70 3.36
N ARG A 113 -22.16 -3.51 2.89
CA ARG A 113 -22.79 -2.24 3.28
C ARG A 113 -24.02 -1.92 2.43
N PHE A 114 -23.96 -2.22 1.14
CA PHE A 114 -24.96 -1.80 0.16
C PHE A 114 -25.53 -2.96 -0.66
N GLY A 115 -24.91 -4.13 -0.69
CA GLY A 115 -25.36 -5.24 -1.54
C GLY A 115 -25.07 -5.00 -3.02
N LEU A 116 -24.04 -4.21 -3.32
CA LEU A 116 -23.65 -3.80 -4.67
C LEU A 116 -22.35 -4.50 -5.09
N GLU A 117 -22.26 -4.84 -6.37
CA GLU A 117 -21.05 -5.34 -7.01
C GLU A 117 -20.12 -4.18 -7.39
N LEU A 118 -18.85 -4.45 -7.72
CA LEU A 118 -17.90 -3.39 -8.14
C LEU A 118 -18.43 -2.58 -9.33
N ASN A 119 -19.05 -3.26 -10.30
CA ASN A 119 -19.56 -2.62 -11.51
C ASN A 119 -20.72 -1.65 -11.24
N ASP A 120 -21.35 -1.74 -10.06
CA ASP A 120 -22.43 -0.82 -9.66
C ASP A 120 -21.89 0.47 -9.05
N ILE A 121 -20.63 0.48 -8.59
CA ILE A 121 -20.06 1.59 -7.81
C ILE A 121 -18.97 2.38 -8.53
N GLY A 122 -18.41 1.85 -9.63
CA GLY A 122 -17.39 2.56 -10.41
C GLY A 122 -16.87 1.78 -11.61
N GLU A 123 -16.07 2.45 -12.42
CA GLU A 123 -15.31 1.82 -13.52
C GLU A 123 -13.83 1.65 -13.14
N GLU A 124 -13.09 0.91 -13.96
CA GLU A 124 -11.68 0.58 -13.68
C GLU A 124 -10.80 1.82 -13.47
N ASP A 125 -11.04 2.88 -14.25
CA ASP A 125 -10.25 4.11 -14.15
C ASP A 125 -10.60 4.89 -12.88
N ASP A 126 -11.87 4.89 -12.43
CA ASP A 126 -12.27 5.48 -11.15
C ASP A 126 -11.52 4.82 -9.98
N PHE A 127 -11.38 3.49 -10.02
CA PHE A 127 -10.67 2.74 -8.97
C PHE A 127 -9.17 3.01 -8.98
N LYS A 128 -8.56 3.10 -10.16
CA LYS A 128 -7.13 3.42 -10.30
C LYS A 128 -6.82 4.80 -9.76
N ASP A 129 -7.64 5.79 -10.12
CA ASP A 129 -7.45 7.17 -9.70
C ASP A 129 -7.55 7.27 -8.17
N ALA A 130 -8.64 6.78 -7.58
CA ALA A 130 -8.84 6.79 -6.13
C ALA A 130 -7.71 6.05 -5.37
N TRP A 131 -7.35 4.85 -5.83
CA TRP A 131 -6.26 4.09 -5.24
C TRP A 131 -4.90 4.82 -5.36
N SER A 132 -4.62 5.46 -6.50
CA SER A 132 -3.38 6.22 -6.71
C SER A 132 -3.29 7.51 -5.89
N GLU A 133 -4.44 8.12 -5.58
CA GLU A 133 -4.57 9.26 -4.68
C GLU A 133 -4.44 8.85 -3.21
N GLY A 134 -4.53 7.55 -2.92
CA GLY A 134 -4.39 6.98 -1.58
C GLY A 134 -5.70 6.90 -0.82
N ASP A 135 -6.84 6.92 -1.49
CA ASP A 135 -8.16 6.75 -0.86
C ASP A 135 -8.29 5.36 -0.23
N LYS A 136 -8.94 5.26 0.93
CA LYS A 136 -9.37 3.98 1.48
C LYS A 136 -10.62 3.47 0.77
N PRO A 137 -10.85 2.15 0.70
CA PRO A 137 -12.09 1.60 0.16
C PRO A 137 -13.35 2.18 0.81
N ASP A 138 -13.36 2.39 2.13
CA ASP A 138 -14.50 2.99 2.84
C ASP A 138 -14.73 4.46 2.46
N GLU A 139 -13.65 5.22 2.24
CA GLU A 139 -13.71 6.64 1.83
C GLU A 139 -14.26 6.76 0.41
N TYR A 140 -13.82 5.89 -0.51
CA TYR A 140 -14.38 5.80 -1.85
C TYR A 140 -15.88 5.46 -1.79
N LEU A 141 -16.29 4.50 -0.97
CA LEU A 141 -17.70 4.14 -0.81
C LEU A 141 -18.56 5.28 -0.25
N ASP A 142 -18.03 6.07 0.68
CA ASP A 142 -18.70 7.27 1.17
C ASP A 142 -18.87 8.30 0.04
N TRP A 143 -17.83 8.53 -0.77
CA TRP A 143 -17.91 9.39 -1.94
C TRP A 143 -18.94 8.89 -2.97
N VAL A 144 -18.96 7.59 -3.28
CA VAL A 144 -19.94 7.01 -4.22
C VAL A 144 -21.35 7.24 -3.70
N LYS A 145 -21.58 7.01 -2.41
CA LYS A 145 -22.89 7.25 -1.78
C LYS A 145 -23.32 8.71 -1.90
N GLU A 146 -22.42 9.66 -1.69
CA GLU A 146 -22.71 11.09 -1.76
C GLU A 146 -22.93 11.59 -3.19
N LYS A 147 -22.17 11.09 -4.18
CA LYS A 147 -22.18 11.62 -5.55
C LYS A 147 -23.04 10.84 -6.54
N ARG A 148 -23.25 9.53 -6.32
CA ARG A 148 -24.03 8.66 -7.22
C ARG A 148 -25.45 8.37 -6.74
N ASP A 149 -25.89 8.98 -5.62
CA ASP A 149 -27.21 8.76 -4.99
C ASP A 149 -27.60 7.27 -5.00
N LEU A 150 -26.81 6.45 -4.28
CA LEU A 150 -27.02 5.00 -4.19
C LEU A 150 -28.37 4.60 -3.58
N THR A 151 -29.19 5.56 -3.15
CA THR A 151 -30.53 5.37 -2.62
C THR A 151 -31.52 4.86 -3.67
N GLU A 152 -31.29 5.11 -4.97
CA GLU A 152 -32.18 4.66 -6.06
C GLU A 152 -31.85 3.26 -6.60
N ILE A 153 -30.60 2.77 -6.45
CA ILE A 153 -30.16 1.51 -7.08
C ILE A 153 -30.83 0.27 -6.47
N LYS A 154 -31.33 0.36 -5.22
CA LYS A 154 -32.08 -0.73 -4.58
C LYS A 154 -33.55 -0.85 -4.99
N GLU A 155 -34.13 0.14 -5.64
CA GLU A 155 -35.55 0.08 -6.04
C GLU A 155 -35.76 -0.57 -7.43
N VAL A 156 -34.69 -0.96 -8.13
CA VAL A 156 -34.75 -1.49 -9.50
C VAL A 156 -34.39 -2.99 -9.59
N MET A 157 -34.13 -3.68 -8.47
CA MET A 157 -33.97 -5.15 -8.42
C MET A 157 -35.03 -5.83 -7.56
#